data_AF-A0A958K103-F1
#
_entry.id   AF-A0A958K103-F1
#
_cell.length_a   1.000
_cell.length_b   1.000
_cell.length_c   1.000
_cell.angle_alpha   90.00
_cell.angle_beta   90.00
_cell.angle_gamma   90.00
#
_symmetry.space_group_name_H-M   'P 1'
#
loop_
_entity.id
_entity.type
_entity.pdbx_description
1 polymer ?
#
loop_
_entity_poly.entity_id
_entity_poly.type
_entity_poly.pdbx_seq_one_letter_code
_entity_poly.pdbx_strand_id
1 'polypeptide(L)'
;MRRFLSQLFGIGPTRVESFSSFALKTNPLAPVHQPEKRTFCLKKELGEMFSIEQPAKWLGHPLSPSSSFHKNPRYISEHFLAAEPDRYLYSLDQGAIFGDHGLVYHPESRTLIKESVKDWFLSMNKLPILRAPRLSSPEKLPGIAFSAVTLGGGGYYHFLLESLPRAIFFGKHLSTVDYLLVNGPCTDWKLRWWKHLGVKPDTIRWISGSSHFSFDQLIFTSHLVTDCQPNPWL
;
A
#
# COMPACT_ATOMS: atom_id res chain seq x y z
N MET A 1 -0.74 24.68 -17.31
CA MET A 1 -1.89 25.39 -16.69
C MET A 1 -2.60 24.58 -15.59
N ARG A 2 -3.13 23.37 -15.84
CA ARG A 2 -3.92 22.60 -14.84
C ARG A 2 -3.19 22.30 -13.50
N ARG A 3 -1.90 21.97 -13.54
CA ARG A 3 -1.08 21.68 -12.34
C ARG A 3 -0.87 22.90 -11.43
N PHE A 4 -0.81 24.10 -12.02
CA PHE A 4 -0.65 25.36 -11.29
C PHE A 4 -1.92 25.72 -10.52
N LEU A 5 -3.09 25.55 -11.17
CA LEU A 5 -4.39 25.75 -10.52
C LEU A 5 -4.65 24.74 -9.39
N SER A 6 -4.30 23.47 -9.58
CA SER A 6 -4.43 22.47 -8.52
C SER A 6 -3.49 22.77 -7.35
N GLN A 7 -2.29 23.31 -7.60
CA GLN A 7 -1.37 23.72 -6.53
C GLN A 7 -1.93 24.87 -5.70
N LEU A 8 -2.58 25.87 -6.31
CA LEU A 8 -3.07 27.05 -5.57
C LEU A 8 -4.43 26.82 -4.90
N PHE A 9 -5.33 26.06 -5.54
CA PHE A 9 -6.74 25.96 -5.11
C PHE A 9 -7.22 24.54 -4.84
N GLY A 10 -6.41 23.53 -5.15
CA GLY A 10 -6.77 22.13 -4.90
C GLY A 10 -6.52 21.72 -3.45
N ILE A 11 -7.25 20.70 -2.99
CA ILE A 11 -7.06 20.07 -1.67
C ILE A 11 -6.38 18.70 -1.74
N GLY A 12 -6.17 18.19 -2.96
CA GLY A 12 -5.49 16.92 -3.21
C GLY A 12 -3.96 17.02 -3.21
N PRO A 13 -3.26 15.88 -3.29
CA PRO A 13 -1.81 15.84 -3.35
C PRO A 13 -1.27 16.53 -4.62
N THR A 14 -0.08 17.12 -4.53
CA THR A 14 0.56 17.88 -5.64
C THR A 14 1.94 17.34 -6.03
N ARG A 15 2.53 16.53 -5.15
CA ARG A 15 3.84 15.90 -5.31
C ARG A 15 3.82 14.48 -4.74
N VAL A 16 4.83 13.72 -5.13
CA VAL A 16 5.09 12.36 -4.63
C VAL A 16 6.47 12.37 -3.99
N GLU A 17 6.58 11.80 -2.79
CA GLU A 17 7.86 11.63 -2.10
C GLU A 17 7.96 10.21 -1.52
N SER A 18 9.18 9.72 -1.30
CA SER A 18 9.37 8.51 -0.50
C SER A 18 9.02 8.79 0.96
N PHE A 19 8.49 7.78 1.64
CA PHE A 19 8.13 7.90 3.05
C PHE A 19 9.35 8.27 3.90
N SER A 20 10.52 7.69 3.63
CA SER A 20 11.77 8.00 4.34
C SER A 20 12.15 9.48 4.25
N SER A 21 12.08 10.06 3.05
CA SER A 21 12.39 11.48 2.82
C SER A 21 11.35 12.39 3.48
N PHE A 22 10.09 11.96 3.47
CA PHE A 22 8.99 12.71 4.07
C PHE A 22 9.04 12.70 5.60
N ALA A 23 9.28 11.54 6.21
CA ALA A 23 9.36 11.37 7.66
C ALA A 23 10.49 12.21 8.27
N LEU A 24 11.66 12.30 7.61
CA LEU A 24 12.77 13.14 8.04
C LEU A 24 12.41 14.64 8.11
N LYS A 25 11.49 15.11 7.26
CA LYS A 25 11.05 16.51 7.23
C LYS A 25 9.96 16.83 8.26
N THR A 26 9.14 15.83 8.61
CA THR A 26 7.94 16.01 9.43
C THR A 26 8.14 15.66 10.90
N ASN A 27 9.20 14.92 11.24
CA ASN A 27 9.59 14.69 12.62
C ASN A 27 10.90 15.44 12.97
N PRO A 28 10.89 16.77 13.14
CA PRO A 28 11.97 17.41 13.87
C PRO A 28 11.91 16.91 15.32
N LEU A 29 13.05 16.45 15.87
CA LEU A 29 13.30 15.96 17.23
C LEU A 29 12.34 16.53 18.32
N ALA A 30 11.11 16.03 18.41
CA ALA A 30 10.11 16.54 19.33
C ALA A 30 10.06 15.67 20.60
N PRO A 31 10.00 16.28 21.81
CA PRO A 31 9.98 15.56 23.07
C PRO A 31 8.77 14.60 23.19
N VAL A 32 8.98 13.50 23.92
CA VAL A 32 8.19 12.25 23.91
C VAL A 32 6.90 12.33 24.77
N HIS A 33 6.37 13.52 25.03
CA HIS A 33 5.29 13.69 26.03
C HIS A 33 3.85 13.67 25.48
N GLN A 34 3.64 13.42 24.19
CA GLN A 34 2.30 13.18 23.64
C GLN A 34 2.16 11.71 23.24
N PRO A 35 0.99 11.08 23.46
CA PRO A 35 0.71 9.72 22.99
C PRO A 35 0.80 9.66 21.46
N GLU A 36 2.00 9.29 21.01
CA GLU A 36 2.46 8.67 19.75
C GLU A 36 1.70 8.93 18.43
N LYS A 37 1.24 10.17 18.18
CA LYS A 37 0.89 10.62 16.83
C LYS A 37 2.15 11.06 16.08
N ARG A 38 2.78 10.15 15.33
CA ARG A 38 4.09 10.41 14.68
C ARG A 38 4.20 9.76 13.30
N THR A 39 5.01 10.39 12.45
CA THR A 39 5.29 9.87 11.10
C THR A 39 6.60 9.06 11.07
N PHE A 40 6.56 7.73 11.19
CA PHE A 40 7.79 6.92 11.28
C PHE A 40 7.62 5.49 10.75
N CYS A 41 8.74 4.77 10.62
CA CYS A 41 8.74 3.35 10.27
C CYS A 41 8.57 2.52 11.55
N LEU A 42 7.42 1.86 11.69
CA LEU A 42 7.07 1.01 12.83
C LEU A 42 7.81 -0.32 12.81
N LYS A 43 7.96 -0.91 11.62
CA LYS A 43 8.53 -2.24 11.43
C LYS A 43 9.26 -2.31 10.10
N LYS A 44 10.41 -2.97 10.09
CA LYS A 44 11.19 -3.27 8.89
C LYS A 44 11.62 -4.73 8.93
N GLU A 45 11.32 -5.48 7.88
CA GLU A 45 11.86 -6.81 7.61
C GLU A 45 12.60 -6.77 6.29
N LEU A 46 13.89 -7.07 6.32
CA LEU A 46 14.68 -7.18 5.09
C LEU A 46 14.28 -8.42 4.33
N GLY A 47 14.27 -8.32 3.01
CA GLY A 47 14.01 -9.47 2.15
C GLY A 47 15.15 -10.48 2.23
N GLU A 48 14.82 -11.77 2.35
CA GLU A 48 15.82 -12.83 2.33
C GLU A 48 16.29 -13.09 0.89
N MET A 49 17.58 -13.38 0.75
CA MET A 49 18.13 -13.85 -0.52
C MET A 49 17.83 -15.34 -0.67
N PHE A 50 17.48 -15.75 -1.88
CA PHE A 50 17.25 -17.14 -2.21
C PHE A 50 17.75 -17.45 -3.63
N SER A 51 18.16 -18.69 -3.86
CA SER A 51 18.56 -19.18 -5.18
C SER A 51 17.40 -19.93 -5.81
N ILE A 52 17.09 -19.64 -7.08
CA ILE A 52 16.17 -20.45 -7.86
C ILE A 52 16.99 -21.46 -8.67
N GLU A 53 16.91 -22.73 -8.28
CA GLU A 53 17.55 -23.84 -8.98
C GLU A 53 16.67 -24.35 -10.12
N GLN A 54 16.80 -23.72 -11.29
CA GLN A 54 15.95 -23.93 -12.48
C GLN A 54 14.45 -23.66 -12.20
N PRO A 55 13.67 -23.20 -13.20
CA PRO A 55 12.22 -23.26 -13.07
C PRO A 55 11.84 -24.73 -12.84
N ALA A 56 11.20 -25.01 -11.70
CA ALA A 56 10.67 -26.34 -11.44
C ALA A 56 9.91 -26.81 -12.68
N LYS A 57 10.26 -27.98 -13.22
CA LYS A 57 9.48 -28.61 -14.29
C LYS A 57 8.13 -29.00 -13.68
N TRP A 58 7.20 -28.06 -13.62
CA TRP A 58 5.86 -28.31 -13.11
C TRP A 58 5.20 -29.31 -14.07
N LEU A 59 5.02 -30.54 -13.58
CA LEU A 59 4.18 -31.58 -14.18
C LEU A 59 4.50 -31.93 -15.65
N GLY A 60 5.77 -31.88 -16.04
CA GLY A 60 6.19 -32.31 -17.39
C GLY A 60 5.75 -31.39 -18.53
N HIS A 61 5.18 -30.22 -18.24
CA HIS A 61 4.90 -29.23 -19.26
C HIS A 61 6.21 -28.58 -19.73
N PRO A 62 6.50 -28.56 -21.05
CA PRO A 62 7.60 -27.75 -21.55
C PRO A 62 7.30 -26.29 -21.19
N LEU A 63 8.24 -25.63 -20.52
CA LEU A 63 8.17 -24.20 -20.25
C LEU A 63 8.07 -23.49 -21.60
N SER A 64 6.88 -23.02 -21.95
CA SER A 64 6.68 -22.37 -23.24
C SER A 64 7.49 -21.07 -23.25
N PRO A 65 8.48 -20.91 -24.15
CA PRO A 65 9.28 -19.69 -24.27
C PRO A 65 8.42 -18.46 -24.65
N SER A 66 7.17 -18.69 -25.05
CA SER A 66 6.27 -17.68 -25.58
C SER A 66 5.64 -16.74 -24.55
N SER A 67 5.76 -17.00 -23.24
CA SER A 67 5.32 -16.02 -22.24
C SER A 67 6.40 -14.96 -22.05
N SER A 68 6.47 -14.01 -22.98
CA SER A 68 7.24 -12.77 -22.79
C SER A 68 6.32 -11.68 -22.26
N PHE A 69 6.78 -10.92 -21.26
CA PHE A 69 6.11 -9.70 -20.82
C PHE A 69 6.99 -8.53 -21.27
N HIS A 70 6.48 -7.66 -22.15
CA HIS A 70 7.24 -6.55 -22.74
C HIS A 70 8.62 -6.93 -23.31
N LYS A 71 8.71 -8.03 -24.07
CA LYS A 71 9.94 -8.55 -24.69
C LYS A 71 10.98 -9.17 -23.74
N ASN A 72 10.72 -9.20 -22.43
CA ASN A 72 11.54 -9.94 -21.49
C ASN A 72 10.94 -11.33 -21.27
N PRO A 73 11.75 -12.41 -21.20
CA PRO A 73 11.26 -13.73 -20.85
C PRO A 73 10.65 -13.69 -19.44
N ARG A 74 9.45 -14.23 -19.27
CA ARG A 74 8.76 -14.27 -17.96
C ARG A 74 9.44 -15.20 -16.96
N TYR A 75 10.25 -16.15 -17.46
CA TYR A 75 11.01 -17.11 -16.66
C TYR A 75 12.48 -17.03 -17.05
N ILE A 76 13.35 -16.89 -16.06
CA ILE A 76 14.80 -16.93 -16.24
C ILE A 76 15.22 -18.40 -16.33
N SER A 77 15.90 -18.78 -17.40
CA SER A 77 16.27 -20.18 -17.72
C SER A 77 17.50 -20.69 -16.96
N GLU A 78 18.16 -19.83 -16.19
CA GLU A 78 19.43 -20.10 -15.51
C GLU A 78 19.28 -20.01 -14.00
N HIS A 79 20.25 -20.56 -13.26
CA HIS A 79 20.34 -20.35 -11.82
C HIS A 79 20.56 -18.86 -11.56
N PHE A 80 19.71 -18.24 -10.74
CA PHE A 80 19.90 -16.85 -10.33
C PHE A 80 19.60 -16.67 -8.85
N LEU A 81 20.28 -15.68 -8.27
CA LEU A 81 19.98 -15.19 -6.93
C LEU A 81 18.88 -14.14 -7.06
N ALA A 82 17.84 -14.33 -6.25
CA ALA A 82 16.76 -13.38 -6.08
C ALA A 82 16.74 -12.93 -4.62
N ALA A 83 16.13 -11.77 -4.37
CA ALA A 83 15.79 -11.36 -3.02
C ALA A 83 14.30 -11.08 -2.94
N GLU A 84 13.71 -11.45 -1.81
CA GLU A 84 12.38 -10.94 -1.45
C GLU A 84 12.42 -9.41 -1.36
N PRO A 85 11.31 -8.71 -1.59
CA PRO A 85 11.25 -7.28 -1.34
C PRO A 85 11.37 -6.99 0.16
N ASP A 86 12.08 -5.93 0.52
CA ASP A 86 12.01 -5.39 1.88
C ASP A 86 10.56 -5.00 2.22
N ARG A 87 10.13 -5.38 3.42
CA ARG A 87 8.79 -5.14 3.94
C ARG A 87 8.83 -4.09 5.04
N TYR A 88 8.00 -3.07 4.90
CA TYR A 88 7.92 -1.96 5.84
C TYR A 88 6.50 -1.74 6.31
N LEU A 89 6.36 -1.41 7.60
CA LEU A 89 5.14 -0.90 8.21
C LEU A 89 5.40 0.56 8.58
N TYR A 90 4.57 1.45 8.09
CA TYR A 90 4.69 2.88 8.28
C TYR A 90 3.53 3.41 9.10
N SER A 91 3.82 4.42 9.90
CA SER A 91 2.85 5.25 10.63
C SER A 91 2.91 6.64 10.02
N LEU A 92 1.79 7.17 9.50
CA LEU A 92 1.68 8.53 9.00
C LEU A 92 0.74 9.36 9.88
N ASP A 93 1.28 10.35 10.57
CA ASP A 93 0.46 11.30 11.35
C ASP A 93 -0.44 12.08 10.40
N GLN A 94 -1.69 12.33 10.82
CA GLN A 94 -2.71 13.01 10.03
C GLN A 94 -2.89 12.43 8.60
N GLY A 95 -2.62 11.15 8.43
CA GLY A 95 -2.64 10.52 7.11
C GLY A 95 -4.03 10.42 6.51
N ALA A 96 -4.12 10.55 5.19
CA ALA A 96 -5.33 10.34 4.42
C ALA A 96 -5.16 9.25 3.36
N ILE A 97 -6.26 8.63 3.00
CA ILE A 97 -6.33 7.64 1.92
C ILE A 97 -7.39 8.06 0.90
N PHE A 98 -7.05 7.95 -0.38
CA PHE A 98 -7.97 8.25 -1.47
C PHE A 98 -8.12 7.08 -2.43
N GLY A 99 -9.37 6.81 -2.77
CA GLY A 99 -9.78 5.87 -3.80
C GLY A 99 -9.60 4.41 -3.41
N ASP A 100 -10.18 3.53 -4.21
CA ASP A 100 -10.07 2.08 -4.09
C ASP A 100 -8.67 1.53 -4.41
N HIS A 101 -7.77 2.36 -4.94
CA HIS A 101 -6.35 2.01 -5.09
C HIS A 101 -5.58 2.16 -3.77
N GLY A 102 -6.15 2.82 -2.76
CA GLY A 102 -5.50 3.01 -1.47
C GLY A 102 -4.37 4.04 -1.50
N LEU A 103 -4.54 5.14 -2.23
CA LEU A 103 -3.52 6.18 -2.35
C LEU A 103 -3.33 6.89 -1.01
N VAL A 104 -2.21 6.64 -0.30
CA VAL A 104 -1.93 7.27 0.99
C VAL A 104 -1.16 8.57 0.80
N TYR A 105 -1.63 9.65 1.40
CA TYR A 105 -1.00 10.95 1.33
C TYR A 105 -1.15 11.74 2.63
N HIS A 106 -0.30 12.74 2.82
CA HIS A 106 -0.40 13.69 3.91
C HIS A 106 -1.16 14.94 3.45
N PRO A 107 -2.35 15.27 4.02
CA PRO A 107 -3.20 16.37 3.58
C PRO A 107 -2.55 17.75 3.68
N GLU A 108 -1.93 18.09 4.80
CA GLU A 108 -1.37 19.43 5.04
C GLU A 108 -0.21 19.73 4.09
N SER A 109 0.72 18.79 3.98
CA SER A 109 1.88 18.92 3.07
C SER A 109 1.56 18.55 1.63
N ARG A 110 0.33 18.08 1.37
CA ARG A 110 -0.20 17.65 0.07
C ARG A 110 0.74 16.70 -0.67
N THR A 111 1.30 15.75 0.06
CA THR A 111 2.36 14.85 -0.40
C THR A 111 1.84 13.41 -0.46
N LEU A 112 1.79 12.84 -1.66
CA LEU A 112 1.49 11.42 -1.88
C LEU A 112 2.70 10.58 -1.50
N ILE A 113 2.48 9.51 -0.74
CA ILE A 113 3.54 8.61 -0.31
C ILE A 113 3.76 7.56 -1.39
N LYS A 114 4.99 7.50 -1.93
CA LYS A 114 5.35 6.62 -3.05
C LYS A 114 5.13 5.14 -2.74
N GLU A 115 5.42 4.71 -1.52
CA GLU A 115 5.39 3.31 -1.10
C GLU A 115 3.97 2.77 -0.86
N SER A 116 2.97 3.65 -0.81
CA SER A 116 1.61 3.31 -0.41
C SER A 116 0.85 2.42 -1.40
N VAL A 117 1.13 2.56 -2.70
CA VAL A 117 0.44 1.85 -3.78
C VAL A 117 1.37 1.66 -4.99
N LYS A 118 1.08 0.64 -5.79
CA LYS A 118 1.74 0.34 -7.06
C LYS A 118 0.63 0.40 -8.09
N ASP A 119 0.73 1.34 -8.99
CA ASP A 119 -0.12 1.35 -10.18
C ASP A 119 0.58 0.51 -11.26
N TRP A 120 -0.16 -0.42 -11.88
CA TRP A 120 0.39 -1.35 -12.86
C TRP A 120 0.80 -0.67 -14.17
N PHE A 121 0.19 0.46 -14.50
CA PHE A 121 0.29 1.08 -15.83
C PHE A 121 0.94 2.47 -15.79
N LEU A 122 0.77 3.20 -14.68
CA LEU A 122 1.21 4.58 -14.56
C LEU A 122 2.24 4.72 -13.45
N SER A 123 3.32 5.44 -13.75
CA SER A 123 4.19 5.95 -12.68
C SER A 123 3.38 6.85 -11.74
N MET A 124 3.62 6.72 -10.43
CA MET A 124 2.96 7.54 -9.39
C MET A 124 2.97 9.04 -9.70
N ASN A 125 4.05 9.55 -10.28
CA ASN A 125 4.21 10.97 -10.66
C ASN A 125 3.28 11.43 -11.81
N LYS A 126 2.63 10.48 -12.49
CA LYS A 126 1.71 10.71 -13.61
C LYS A 126 0.25 10.47 -13.23
N LEU A 127 -0.05 10.12 -11.98
CA LEU A 127 -1.41 9.85 -11.55
C LEU A 127 -2.32 11.07 -11.75
N PRO A 128 -3.55 10.89 -12.27
CA PRO A 128 -4.49 11.99 -12.50
C PRO A 128 -4.79 12.83 -11.25
N ILE A 129 -4.77 12.21 -10.07
CA ILE A 129 -5.03 12.87 -8.79
C ILE A 129 -4.08 14.05 -8.52
N LEU A 130 -2.82 13.97 -8.97
CA LEU A 130 -1.82 15.03 -8.80
C LEU A 130 -2.14 16.29 -9.62
N ARG A 131 -3.09 16.19 -10.56
CA ARG A 131 -3.52 17.25 -11.47
C ARG A 131 -5.01 17.54 -11.33
N ALA A 132 -5.71 16.87 -10.41
CA ALA A 132 -7.13 17.04 -10.22
C ALA A 132 -7.38 18.43 -9.60
N PRO A 133 -8.13 19.32 -10.28
CA PRO A 133 -8.40 20.66 -9.76
C PRO A 133 -9.35 20.63 -8.55
N ARG A 134 -10.17 19.59 -8.45
CA ARG A 134 -11.10 19.34 -7.35
C ARG A 134 -10.97 17.89 -6.93
N LEU A 135 -10.63 17.68 -5.67
CA LEU A 135 -10.79 16.42 -4.96
C LEU A 135 -11.93 16.64 -3.96
N SER A 136 -12.70 15.62 -3.61
CA SER A 136 -13.60 15.71 -2.45
C SER A 136 -12.76 15.97 -1.19
N SER A 137 -13.30 16.70 -0.23
CA SER A 137 -12.64 16.79 1.08
C SER A 137 -12.65 15.41 1.75
N PRO A 138 -11.55 15.00 2.42
CA PRO A 138 -11.57 13.74 3.16
C PRO A 138 -12.59 13.83 4.30
N GLU A 139 -13.36 12.77 4.50
CA GLU A 139 -14.13 12.58 5.73
C GLU A 139 -13.15 12.26 6.86
N LYS A 140 -13.16 13.08 7.92
CA LYS A 140 -12.27 12.88 9.06
C LYS A 140 -12.85 11.83 10.02
N LEU A 141 -12.10 10.76 10.22
CA LEU A 141 -12.40 9.69 11.17
C LEU A 141 -11.35 9.72 12.30
N PRO A 142 -11.71 10.12 13.54
CA PRO A 142 -10.75 10.26 14.63
C PRO A 142 -10.22 8.89 15.09
N GLY A 143 -8.91 8.80 15.32
CA GLY A 143 -8.26 7.56 15.77
C GLY A 143 -7.24 6.99 14.79
N ILE A 144 -6.91 5.72 15.01
CA ILE A 144 -5.88 4.96 14.29
C ILE A 144 -6.55 4.07 13.25
N ALA A 145 -6.16 4.24 12.00
CA ALA A 145 -6.56 3.35 10.92
C ALA A 145 -5.41 2.49 10.43
N PHE A 146 -5.70 1.25 10.05
CA PHE A 146 -4.78 0.41 9.28
C PHE A 146 -5.31 0.20 7.86
N SER A 147 -4.49 0.47 6.85
CA SER A 147 -4.84 0.22 5.45
C SER A 147 -4.39 -1.16 4.98
N ALA A 148 -5.37 -2.03 4.73
CA ALA A 148 -5.19 -3.27 3.96
C ALA A 148 -5.63 -3.09 2.49
N VAL A 149 -5.85 -1.85 2.06
CA VAL A 149 -6.29 -1.52 0.70
C VAL A 149 -5.15 -1.75 -0.27
N THR A 150 -5.46 -2.37 -1.41
CA THR A 150 -4.51 -2.58 -2.50
C THR A 150 -5.21 -2.45 -3.85
N LEU A 151 -4.44 -2.21 -4.91
CA LEU A 151 -4.97 -2.17 -6.27
C LEU A 151 -5.61 -3.51 -6.63
N GLY A 152 -6.87 -3.50 -7.07
CA GLY A 152 -7.59 -4.73 -7.41
C GLY A 152 -8.06 -5.55 -6.21
N GLY A 153 -7.82 -5.12 -4.96
CA GLY A 153 -8.19 -5.83 -3.72
C GLY A 153 -9.70 -6.08 -3.53
N GLY A 154 -10.54 -5.50 -4.41
CA GLY A 154 -11.95 -5.84 -4.49
C GLY A 154 -12.18 -7.31 -4.88
N GLY A 155 -11.29 -7.87 -5.70
CA GLY A 155 -11.33 -9.26 -6.15
C GLY A 155 -10.68 -10.25 -5.20
N TYR A 156 -11.05 -11.54 -5.34
CA TYR A 156 -10.59 -12.62 -4.48
C TYR A 156 -9.06 -12.78 -4.46
N TYR A 157 -8.43 -12.75 -5.64
CA TYR A 157 -6.99 -12.95 -5.81
C TYR A 157 -6.17 -11.91 -5.02
N HIS A 158 -6.38 -10.62 -5.30
CA HIS A 158 -5.63 -9.54 -4.64
C HIS A 158 -5.99 -9.42 -3.16
N PHE A 159 -7.23 -9.73 -2.77
CA PHE A 159 -7.57 -9.79 -1.36
C PHE A 159 -6.71 -10.83 -0.62
N LEU A 160 -6.65 -12.05 -1.15
CA LEU A 160 -5.96 -13.17 -0.49
C LEU A 160 -4.44 -12.99 -0.51
N LEU A 161 -3.88 -12.49 -1.61
CA LEU A 161 -2.43 -12.44 -1.83
C LEU A 161 -1.80 -11.08 -1.52
N GLU A 162 -2.58 -10.02 -1.32
CA GLU A 162 -2.03 -8.70 -1.01
C GLU A 162 -2.70 -8.08 0.22
N SER A 163 -4.04 -8.01 0.30
CA SER A 163 -4.70 -7.39 1.45
C SER A 163 -4.51 -8.17 2.76
N LEU A 164 -4.69 -9.50 2.75
CA LEU A 164 -4.50 -10.32 3.94
C LEU A 164 -3.05 -10.36 4.44
N PRO A 165 -2.03 -10.52 3.57
CA PRO A 165 -0.64 -10.45 3.99
C PRO A 165 -0.28 -9.14 4.69
N ARG A 166 -0.87 -8.00 4.29
CA ARG A 166 -0.69 -6.72 4.99
C ARG A 166 -1.15 -6.79 6.43
N ALA A 167 -2.32 -7.36 6.66
CA ALA A 167 -2.87 -7.53 8.00
C ALA A 167 -2.06 -8.51 8.86
N ILE A 168 -1.63 -9.62 8.27
CA ILE A 168 -0.75 -10.60 8.94
C ILE A 168 0.59 -9.96 9.31
N PHE A 169 1.16 -9.16 8.41
CA PHE A 169 2.42 -8.46 8.63
C PHE A 169 2.33 -7.41 9.76
N PHE A 170 1.17 -6.74 9.88
CA PHE A 170 0.88 -5.87 11.03
C PHE A 170 0.73 -6.66 12.34
N GLY A 171 0.18 -7.88 12.25
CA GLY A 171 0.20 -8.87 13.32
C GLY A 171 -0.77 -8.56 14.45
N LYS A 172 -0.35 -8.87 15.69
CA LYS A 172 -1.22 -8.83 16.89
C LYS A 172 -1.89 -7.48 17.19
N HIS A 173 -1.33 -6.39 16.66
CA HIS A 173 -1.84 -5.03 16.84
C HIS A 173 -3.02 -4.70 15.93
N LEU A 174 -3.39 -5.58 14.99
CA LEU A 174 -4.55 -5.38 14.11
C LEU A 174 -5.86 -5.18 14.89
N SER A 175 -6.01 -5.82 16.05
CA SER A 175 -7.21 -5.70 16.88
C SER A 175 -7.31 -4.38 17.65
N THR A 176 -6.23 -3.59 17.71
CA THR A 176 -6.16 -2.35 18.49
C THR A 176 -6.45 -1.09 17.67
N VAL A 177 -6.68 -1.22 16.36
CA VAL A 177 -7.01 -0.08 15.50
C VAL A 177 -8.49 0.24 15.58
N ASP A 178 -8.82 1.52 15.50
CA ASP A 178 -10.20 2.00 15.45
C ASP A 178 -10.84 1.66 14.10
N TYR A 179 -10.04 1.67 13.02
CA TYR A 179 -10.50 1.39 11.67
C TYR A 179 -9.59 0.44 10.89
N LEU A 180 -10.19 -0.59 10.28
CA LEU A 180 -9.54 -1.39 9.24
C LEU A 180 -10.07 -0.96 7.87
N LEU A 181 -9.21 -0.47 6.99
CA LEU A 181 -9.58 -0.06 5.65
C LEU A 181 -9.40 -1.22 4.67
N VAL A 182 -10.46 -1.58 3.96
CA VAL A 182 -10.50 -2.75 3.05
C VAL A 182 -11.17 -2.37 1.74
N ASN A 183 -10.67 -2.88 0.61
CA ASN A 183 -11.35 -2.74 -0.68
C ASN A 183 -12.79 -3.30 -0.64
N GLY A 184 -13.75 -2.47 -1.01
CA GLY A 184 -15.15 -2.85 -1.22
C GLY A 184 -15.37 -3.72 -2.47
N PRO A 185 -16.60 -4.21 -2.68
CA PRO A 185 -17.70 -4.17 -1.71
C PRO A 185 -17.47 -5.15 -0.54
N CYS A 186 -18.29 -5.00 0.50
CA CYS A 186 -18.40 -5.96 1.58
C CYS A 186 -18.92 -7.29 1.04
N THR A 187 -18.25 -8.40 1.40
CA THR A 187 -18.69 -9.75 1.05
C THR A 187 -18.50 -10.69 2.23
N ASP A 188 -19.35 -11.72 2.33
CA ASP A 188 -19.30 -12.69 3.43
C ASP A 188 -17.95 -13.40 3.52
N TRP A 189 -17.34 -13.72 2.38
CA TRP A 189 -16.06 -14.40 2.36
C TRP A 189 -14.92 -13.52 2.87
N LYS A 190 -14.91 -12.21 2.57
CA LYS A 190 -13.93 -11.26 3.16
C LYS A 190 -14.16 -11.13 4.66
N LEU A 191 -15.41 -10.99 5.09
CA LEU A 191 -15.78 -10.88 6.50
C LEU A 191 -15.33 -12.10 7.32
N ARG A 192 -15.45 -13.32 6.77
CA ARG A 192 -14.97 -14.54 7.44
C ARG A 192 -13.47 -14.49 7.72
N TRP A 193 -12.66 -14.05 6.75
CA TRP A 193 -11.22 -13.90 6.93
C TRP A 193 -10.89 -12.83 7.98
N TRP A 194 -11.53 -11.66 7.92
CA TRP A 194 -11.30 -10.60 8.90
C TRP A 194 -11.70 -11.01 10.31
N LYS A 195 -12.83 -11.71 10.46
CA LYS A 195 -13.26 -12.30 11.73
C LYS A 195 -12.24 -13.31 12.27
N HIS A 196 -11.66 -14.13 11.40
CA HIS A 196 -10.61 -15.08 11.80
C HIS A 196 -9.35 -14.38 12.32
N LEU A 197 -9.02 -13.21 11.78
CA LEU A 197 -7.93 -12.35 12.26
C LEU A 197 -8.31 -11.51 13.50
N GLY A 198 -9.48 -11.74 14.10
CA GLY A 198 -9.93 -11.03 15.30
C GLY A 198 -10.44 -9.61 15.06
N VAL A 199 -10.69 -9.22 13.81
CA VAL A 199 -11.22 -7.90 13.46
C VAL A 199 -12.73 -7.90 13.66
N LYS A 200 -13.23 -6.88 14.38
CA LYS A 200 -14.66 -6.69 14.59
C LYS A 200 -15.29 -6.04 13.33
N PRO A 201 -16.45 -6.52 12.84
CA PRO A 201 -17.02 -6.01 11.59
C PRO A 201 -17.33 -4.49 11.58
N ASP A 202 -17.63 -3.91 12.74
CA ASP A 202 -17.95 -2.49 12.92
C ASP A 202 -16.73 -1.56 12.81
N THR A 203 -15.51 -2.08 12.98
CA THR A 203 -14.28 -1.32 12.74
C THR A 203 -13.86 -1.31 11.27
N ILE A 204 -14.48 -2.14 10.42
CA ILE A 204 -14.14 -2.20 9.00
C ILE A 204 -14.73 -0.99 8.27
N ARG A 205 -13.92 -0.35 7.42
CA ARG A 205 -14.34 0.68 6.47
C ARG A 205 -14.06 0.19 5.06
N TRP A 206 -15.13 0.02 4.30
CA TRP A 206 -15.08 -0.46 2.92
C TRP A 206 -14.80 0.71 1.97
N ILE A 207 -13.66 0.65 1.29
CA ILE A 207 -13.19 1.69 0.36
C ILE A 207 -13.61 1.32 -1.06
N SER A 208 -14.31 2.21 -1.75
CA SER A 208 -14.77 1.99 -3.13
C SER A 208 -14.80 3.29 -3.94
N GLY A 209 -14.44 3.23 -5.23
CA GLY A 209 -14.55 4.37 -6.12
C GLY A 209 -13.75 5.57 -5.61
N SER A 210 -14.44 6.68 -5.31
CA SER A 210 -13.83 7.93 -4.84
C SER A 210 -13.89 8.13 -3.31
N SER A 211 -13.99 7.05 -2.53
CA SER A 211 -13.84 7.09 -1.07
C SER A 211 -12.62 7.91 -0.65
N HIS A 212 -12.79 8.77 0.35
CA HIS A 212 -11.74 9.67 0.79
C HIS A 212 -11.84 9.91 2.30
N PHE A 213 -10.85 9.43 3.03
CA PHE A 213 -10.83 9.50 4.49
C PHE A 213 -9.52 10.08 5.00
N SER A 214 -9.57 10.80 6.12
CA SER A 214 -8.40 11.21 6.89
C SER A 214 -8.54 10.73 8.33
N PHE A 215 -7.39 10.46 8.95
CA PHE A 215 -7.30 9.88 10.28
C PHE A 215 -6.35 10.69 11.15
N ASP A 216 -6.42 10.49 12.46
CA ASP A 216 -5.38 11.04 13.34
C ASP A 216 -4.06 10.31 13.09
N GLN A 217 -4.10 9.01 12.87
CA GLN A 217 -2.95 8.19 12.52
C GLN A 217 -3.34 7.16 11.46
N LEU A 218 -2.60 7.11 10.35
CA LEU A 218 -2.78 6.10 9.32
C LEU A 218 -1.58 5.17 9.26
N ILE A 219 -1.80 3.90 9.59
CA ILE A 219 -0.83 2.83 9.46
C ILE A 219 -1.04 2.16 8.10
N PHE A 220 0.05 1.93 7.37
CA PHE A 220 0.03 1.24 6.08
C PHE A 220 1.35 0.52 5.85
N THR A 221 1.41 -0.34 4.86
CA THR A 221 2.64 -1.07 4.52
C THR A 221 3.21 -0.62 3.19
N SER A 222 4.51 -0.88 2.98
CA SER A 222 5.05 -0.98 1.62
C SER A 222 4.38 -2.11 0.85
N HIS A 223 4.78 -2.27 -0.42
CA HIS A 223 4.48 -3.46 -1.21
C HIS A 223 5.09 -4.69 -0.54
N LEU A 224 4.24 -5.61 -0.07
CA LEU A 224 4.70 -6.84 0.57
C LEU A 224 4.91 -7.98 -0.42
N VAL A 225 4.18 -7.98 -1.54
CA VAL A 225 4.21 -9.01 -2.56
C VAL A 225 4.50 -8.35 -3.91
N THR A 226 5.50 -8.86 -4.62
CA THR A 226 5.75 -8.53 -6.03
C THR A 226 4.95 -9.49 -6.92
N ASP A 227 4.59 -9.09 -8.15
CA ASP A 227 3.70 -9.82 -9.07
C ASP A 227 4.25 -11.19 -9.53
N CYS A 228 4.45 -12.13 -8.60
CA CYS A 228 5.04 -13.45 -8.78
C CYS A 228 6.33 -13.47 -9.60
N GLN A 229 6.99 -12.32 -9.74
CA GLN A 229 8.25 -12.18 -10.45
C GLN A 229 9.34 -11.95 -9.40
N PRO A 230 10.27 -12.91 -9.23
CA PRO A 230 11.46 -12.68 -8.43
C PRO A 230 12.24 -11.52 -9.06
N ASN A 231 12.62 -10.53 -8.23
CA ASN A 231 13.52 -9.48 -8.68
C ASN A 231 14.93 -10.07 -8.73
N PRO A 232 15.61 -10.10 -9.89
CA PRO A 232 16.99 -10.58 -9.95
C PRO A 232 17.88 -9.68 -9.09
N TRP A 233 18.71 -10.31 -8.26
CA TRP A 233 19.71 -9.64 -7.45
C TRP A 233 21.00 -9.57 -8.27
N LEU A 234 21.03 -8.60 -9.21
CA LEU A 234 22.08 -8.32 -10.20
C LEU A 234 22.02 -9.16 -11.49
#